data_AF-A0A315AUU4-F1
#
_entry.id   AF-A0A315AUU4-F1
#
_cell.length_a   1.000
_cell.length_b   1.000
_cell.length_c   1.000
_cell.angle_alpha   90.00
_cell.angle_beta   90.00
_cell.angle_gamma   90.00
#
_symmetry.space_group_name_H-M   'P 1'
#
loop_
_entity.id
_entity.type
_entity.pdbx_description
1 polymer ?
#
loop_
_entity_poly.entity_id
_entity_poly.type
_entity_poly.pdbx_seq_one_letter_code
_entity_poly.pdbx_strand_id
1 'polypeptide(L)' 'MRRILISTSVLLALAGLTACGEKPQDRAGIRSDQPAQAGTGVAAFTAEGWTAGDQASWSNHLKARANYGMNDHLRAPK' A
#
# COMPACT_ATOMS: atom_id res chain seq x y z
N MET A 1 40.23 -22.06 21.84
CA MET A 1 38.91 -22.73 21.74
C MET A 1 37.73 -21.76 21.94
N ARG A 2 37.60 -21.03 23.06
CA ARG A 2 36.51 -20.06 23.31
C ARG A 2 36.35 -18.99 22.21
N ARG A 3 37.45 -18.40 21.75
CA ARG A 3 37.46 -17.39 20.67
C ARG A 3 36.96 -17.94 19.34
N ILE A 4 37.36 -19.17 18.99
CA ILE A 4 36.95 -19.85 17.75
C ILE A 4 35.44 -20.11 17.77
N LEU A 5 34.90 -20.56 18.91
CA LEU A 5 33.46 -20.81 19.08
C LEU A 5 32.61 -19.54 18.95
N ILE A 6 33.06 -18.42 19.53
CA ILE A 6 32.34 -17.15 19.42
C ILE A 6 32.34 -16.65 17.96
N SER A 7 33.48 -16.75 17.27
CA SER A 7 33.59 -16.34 15.87
C SER A 7 32.70 -17.18 14.95
N THR A 8 32.63 -18.50 15.13
CA THR A 8 31.73 -19.35 14.32
C THR A 8 30.25 -19.10 14.60
N SER A 9 29.87 -18.85 15.85
CA SER A 9 28.47 -18.50 16.19
C SER A 9 28.03 -17.17 15.56
N VAL A 10 28.90 -16.15 15.55
CA VAL A 10 28.60 -14.85 14.92
C VAL A 10 28.40 -15.01 13.41
N LEU A 11 29.27 -15.79 12.75
CA LEU A 11 29.16 -16.06 11.32
C LEU A 11 27.86 -16.80 10.96
N LEU A 12 27.46 -17.80 11.75
CA LEU A 12 26.21 -18.52 11.54
C LEU A 12 24.98 -17.62 11.72
N ALA A 13 24.99 -16.73 12.71
CA ALA A 13 23.88 -15.80 12.95
C ALA A 13 23.70 -14.84 11.76
N LEU A 14 24.79 -14.27 11.26
CA LEU A 14 24.77 -13.37 10.09
C LEU A 14 24.22 -14.06 8.84
N ALA A 15 24.62 -15.31 8.59
CA ALA A 15 24.12 -16.09 7.45
C ALA A 15 22.62 -16.44 7.57
N GLY A 16 22.11 -16.64 8.80
CA GLY A 16 20.69 -16.88 9.04
C GLY A 16 19.82 -15.65 8.73
N LEU A 17 20.29 -14.43 9.03
CA LEU A 17 19.55 -13.20 8.75
C LEU A 17 19.36 -12.96 7.24
N THR A 18 20.32 -13.36 6.41
CA THR A 18 20.20 -13.19 4.95
C THR A 18 19.21 -14.16 4.32
N ALA A 19 18.90 -15.28 4.98
CA ALA A 19 17.91 -16.25 4.51
C ALA A 19 16.45 -15.76 4.67
N CYS A 20 16.22 -14.76 5.53
CA CYS A 20 14.92 -14.09 5.68
C CYS A 20 14.76 -12.86 4.76
N GLY A 21 15.78 -12.52 3.96
CA GLY A 21 15.66 -11.45 2.97
C GLY A 21 14.83 -11.91 1.79
N GLU A 22 13.70 -11.25 1.52
CA GLU A 22 12.95 -11.52 0.31
C GLU A 22 13.79 -11.18 -0.94
N LYS A 23 13.47 -11.81 -2.07
CA LYS A 23 14.06 -11.42 -3.36
C LYS A 23 13.64 -9.96 -3.63
N PRO A 24 14.55 -9.09 -4.12
CA PRO A 24 14.18 -7.74 -4.50
C PRO A 24 12.93 -7.75 -5.39
N GLN A 25 11.91 -6.98 -5.02
CA GLN A 25 10.72 -6.74 -5.85
C GLN A 25 11.07 -5.76 -6.98
N ASP A 26 12.10 -6.10 -7.76
CA ASP A 26 12.64 -5.31 -8.86
C ASP A 26 11.82 -5.46 -10.15
N ARG A 27 10.98 -6.49 -10.21
CA ARG A 27 10.00 -6.67 -11.27
C ARG A 27 8.70 -5.98 -10.86
N ALA A 28 8.37 -4.91 -11.59
CA ALA A 28 7.00 -4.44 -11.60
C ALA A 28 6.10 -5.61 -12.04
N GLY A 29 5.13 -5.99 -11.21
CA GLY A 29 4.11 -6.97 -11.59
C GLY A 29 3.36 -6.53 -12.85
N ILE A 30 2.64 -7.46 -13.48
CA ILE A 30 1.74 -7.13 -14.58
C ILE A 30 0.57 -6.32 -13.99
N ARG A 31 0.48 -5.04 -14.35
CA ARG A 31 -0.64 -4.16 -14.00
C ARG A 31 -1.79 -4.39 -14.97
N SER A 32 -2.51 -5.50 -14.80
CA SER A 32 -3.68 -5.87 -15.61
C SER A 32 -5.01 -5.46 -14.97
N ASP A 33 -4.97 -4.74 -13.86
CA ASP A 33 -6.13 -4.15 -13.21
C ASP A 33 -6.75 -3.05 -14.07
N GLN A 34 -8.07 -2.91 -13.93
CA GLN A 34 -8.80 -1.82 -14.56
C GLN A 34 -8.52 -0.51 -13.81
N PRO A 35 -8.64 0.64 -14.49
CA PRO A 35 -8.51 1.92 -13.82
C PRO A 35 -9.54 2.06 -12.68
N ALA A 36 -9.14 2.62 -11.54
CA ALA A 36 -10.02 2.69 -10.36
C ALA A 36 -11.35 3.43 -10.61
N GLN A 37 -11.32 4.47 -11.45
CA GLN A 37 -12.49 5.23 -11.87
C GLN A 37 -13.44 4.45 -12.79
N ALA A 38 -13.03 3.29 -13.35
CA ALA A 38 -13.94 2.40 -14.08
C ALA A 38 -15.04 1.84 -13.16
N GLY A 39 -14.85 1.91 -11.84
CA GLY A 39 -15.83 1.45 -10.86
C GLY A 39 -15.88 -0.06 -10.75
N THR A 40 -16.75 -0.55 -9.86
CA THR A 40 -16.85 -1.98 -9.53
C THR A 40 -17.91 -2.71 -10.35
N GLY A 41 -18.76 -1.98 -11.10
CA GLY A 41 -19.94 -2.52 -11.76
C GLY A 41 -21.07 -2.92 -10.80
N VAL A 42 -20.90 -2.70 -9.49
CA VAL A 42 -21.88 -3.05 -8.47
C VAL A 42 -22.50 -1.78 -7.90
N ALA A 43 -23.78 -1.58 -8.15
CA ALA A 43 -24.51 -0.37 -7.73
C ALA A 43 -24.44 -0.14 -6.20
N ALA A 44 -24.51 -1.21 -5.39
CA ALA A 44 -24.44 -1.11 -3.93
C ALA A 44 -23.10 -0.55 -3.39
N PHE A 45 -22.04 -0.60 -4.18
CA PHE A 45 -20.71 -0.07 -3.84
C PHE A 45 -20.36 1.19 -4.64
N THR A 46 -21.33 1.73 -5.38
CA THR A 46 -21.17 2.91 -6.21
C THR A 46 -21.88 4.07 -5.52
N ALA A 47 -21.17 5.18 -5.30
CA ALA A 47 -21.78 6.37 -4.71
C ALA A 47 -22.92 6.89 -5.61
N GLU A 48 -24.03 7.28 -5.00
CA GLU A 48 -25.18 7.82 -5.73
C GLU A 48 -24.77 9.05 -6.55
N GLY A 49 -25.27 9.14 -7.79
CA GLY A 49 -25.01 10.24 -8.71
C GLY A 49 -23.64 10.21 -9.39
N TRP A 50 -22.72 9.33 -8.99
CA TRP A 50 -21.44 9.15 -9.68
C TRP A 50 -21.56 8.22 -10.89
N THR A 51 -20.83 8.55 -11.96
CA THR A 51 -20.81 7.77 -13.22
C THR A 51 -19.49 7.04 -13.39
N ALA A 52 -19.56 5.72 -13.63
CA ALA A 52 -18.39 4.90 -13.91
C ALA A 52 -17.61 5.40 -15.14
N GLY A 53 -16.29 5.51 -15.02
CA GLY A 53 -15.39 6.04 -16.04
C GLY A 53 -15.14 7.55 -15.95
N ASP A 54 -15.95 8.31 -15.20
CA ASP A 54 -15.73 9.75 -15.01
C ASP A 54 -14.55 10.01 -14.06
N GLN A 55 -13.37 10.18 -14.64
CA GLN A 55 -12.13 10.44 -13.92
C GLN A 55 -12.15 11.78 -13.16
N ALA A 56 -12.75 12.83 -13.74
CA ALA A 56 -12.75 14.15 -13.12
C ALA A 56 -13.61 14.13 -11.86
N SER A 57 -14.84 13.63 -11.97
CA SER A 57 -15.73 13.47 -10.82
C SER A 57 -15.13 12.54 -9.78
N TRP A 58 -14.55 11.40 -10.18
CA TRP A 58 -13.90 10.47 -9.26
C TRP A 58 -12.77 11.14 -8.45
N SER A 59 -11.90 11.90 -9.12
CA SER A 59 -10.80 12.61 -8.47
C SER A 59 -11.31 13.67 -7.48
N ASN A 60 -12.38 14.38 -7.83
CA ASN A 60 -13.01 15.39 -6.98
C ASN A 60 -13.64 14.76 -5.73
N HIS A 61 -14.30 13.61 -5.86
CA HIS A 61 -14.81 12.84 -4.73
C HIS A 61 -13.70 12.43 -3.76
N LEU A 62 -12.57 11.94 -4.27
CA LEU A 62 -11.42 11.60 -3.42
C LEU A 62 -10.81 12.81 -2.74
N LYS A 63 -10.65 13.93 -3.46
CA LYS A 63 -10.16 15.18 -2.88
C LYS A 63 -11.08 15.69 -1.77
N ALA A 64 -12.39 15.64 -1.97
CA ALA A 64 -13.37 16.02 -0.94
C ALA A 64 -13.26 15.10 0.28
N ARG A 65 -13.17 13.78 0.10
CA ARG A 65 -12.98 12.83 1.21
C ARG A 65 -11.69 13.12 1.99
N ALA A 66 -10.58 13.30 1.29
CA ALA A 66 -9.27 13.56 1.89
C ALA A 66 -9.24 14.89 2.67
N ASN A 67 -10.03 15.87 2.27
CA ASN A 67 -10.06 17.18 2.94
C ASN A 67 -11.09 17.25 4.06
N TYR A 68 -12.24 16.61 3.93
CA TYR A 68 -13.38 16.86 4.84
C TYR A 68 -13.83 15.65 5.65
N GLY A 69 -13.44 14.43 5.26
CA GLY A 69 -13.96 13.20 5.87
C GLY A 69 -12.97 12.41 6.72
N MET A 70 -11.68 12.47 6.41
CA MET A 70 -10.65 11.60 7.01
C MET A 70 -9.29 12.32 7.11
N ASN A 71 -9.30 13.62 7.43
CA ASN A 71 -8.07 14.40 7.53
C ASN A 71 -7.66 14.58 8.99
N ASP A 72 -6.75 13.73 9.46
CA ASP A 72 -6.20 13.78 10.82
C ASP A 72 -5.34 15.02 11.08
N HIS A 73 -4.99 15.77 10.02
CA HIS A 73 -4.29 17.06 10.14
C HIS A 73 -5.21 18.24 10.41
N LEU A 74 -6.54 18.05 10.32
CA LEU A 74 -7.48 19.10 10.71
C LEU A 74 -7.59 19.15 12.24
N ARG A 75 -7.44 20.36 12.78
CA ARG A 75 -7.60 20.62 14.21
C ARG A 75 -9.04 20.27 14.61
N ALA A 76 -9.20 19.38 15.60
CA ALA A 76 -10.52 19.06 16.13
C ALA A 76 -11.25 20.36 16.56
N PRO A 77 -12.54 20.51 16.24
CA PRO A 77 -13.32 21.65 16.68
C PRO A 77 -13.32 21.74 18.22
N LYS A 78 -13.29 22.97 18.74
CA LYS A 78 -13.34 23.23 20.19
C LYS A 78 -14.73 22.99 20.75
#